data_AF-B3RLF6-F1
#
_entry.id   AF-B3RLF6-F1
#
_cell.length_a   1.000
_cell.length_b   1.000
_cell.length_c   1.000
_cell.angle_alpha   90.00
_cell.angle_beta   90.00
_cell.angle_gamma   90.00
#
_symmetry.space_group_name_H-M   'P 1'
#
loop_
_entity.id
_entity.type
_entity.pdbx_description
1 polymer ?
#
loop_
_entity_poly.entity_id
_entity_poly.type
_entity_poly.pdbx_seq_one_letter_code
_entity_poly.pdbx_strand_id
1 'polypeptide(L)'
;MIISVQDDANHHQQLKAIKNAFPINSFYIELQPLAIDTALQIVDDWLYVKSRTLTSQQRQLISSAILRCSLPLFIKLIFNQAIQWHSYDSISQADLPFDTASAIHKLFDRLEMIHGKALFSRTAIYITSTRYGLTENEIQDLLSCDHQVMEEIHRYQPDQAIIAVPALLWLRLKHDLNDYVLEHEINGLTVMRWYHQQFIEVVRQRYLSNDQIQEEIHSQCANYYIG
;
A
#
# COMPACT_ATOMS: atom_id res chain seq x y z
N MET A 1 7.48 20.96 18.62
CA MET A 1 6.57 19.95 19.22
C MET A 1 6.81 18.66 18.48
N ILE A 2 7.32 17.63 19.16
CA ILE A 2 7.63 16.34 18.57
C ILE A 2 6.52 15.38 18.98
N ILE A 3 5.83 14.82 18.00
CA ILE A 3 4.67 13.96 18.18
C ILE A 3 5.11 12.53 17.89
N SER A 4 4.87 11.60 18.82
CA SER A 4 5.23 10.18 18.66
C SER A 4 4.01 9.30 18.89
N VAL A 5 3.83 8.30 18.03
CA VAL A 5 2.81 7.23 18.15
C VAL A 5 3.53 5.91 18.38
N GLN A 6 3.21 5.24 19.50
CA GLN A 6 3.43 3.82 19.82
C GLN A 6 4.87 3.25 19.95
N ASP A 7 4.97 2.32 20.90
CA ASP A 7 6.14 1.54 21.34
C ASP A 7 6.50 0.40 20.36
N ASP A 8 7.07 0.73 19.19
CA ASP A 8 7.74 -0.26 18.34
C ASP A 8 9.26 -0.25 18.61
N ALA A 9 9.88 -1.44 18.75
CA ALA A 9 11.29 -1.66 19.12
C ALA A 9 12.31 -0.74 18.40
N ASN A 10 12.08 -0.43 17.12
CA ASN A 10 12.93 0.46 16.32
C ASN A 10 12.67 1.96 16.57
N HIS A 11 11.40 2.35 16.80
CA HIS A 11 11.03 3.73 17.13
C HIS A 11 11.58 4.15 18.50
N HIS A 12 11.76 3.21 19.43
CA HIS A 12 12.42 3.47 20.70
C HIS A 12 13.86 3.99 20.55
N GLN A 13 14.62 3.55 19.54
CA GLN A 13 16.01 4.02 19.36
C GLN A 13 16.06 5.48 18.86
N GLN A 14 15.21 5.82 17.89
CA GLN A 14 15.12 7.19 17.37
C GLN A 14 14.54 8.16 18.41
N LEU A 15 13.49 7.74 19.13
CA LEU A 15 12.91 8.53 20.22
C LEU A 15 13.93 8.75 21.35
N LYS A 16 14.73 7.73 21.70
CA LYS A 16 15.83 7.86 22.69
C LYS A 16 16.88 8.87 22.22
N ALA A 17 17.31 8.81 20.96
CA ALA A 17 18.27 9.77 20.41
C ALA A 17 17.74 11.22 20.46
N ILE A 18 16.46 11.41 20.12
CA ILE A 18 15.79 12.71 20.15
C ILE A 18 15.61 13.21 21.60
N LYS A 19 15.19 12.34 22.53
CA LYS A 19 15.07 12.68 23.96
C LYS A 19 16.41 13.03 24.61
N ASN A 20 17.50 12.41 24.15
CA ASN A 20 18.86 12.77 24.58
C ASN A 20 19.28 14.16 24.07
N ALA A 21 18.86 14.55 22.85
CA ALA A 21 19.17 15.86 22.28
C ALA A 21 18.28 16.98 22.85
N PHE A 22 17.02 16.68 23.19
CA PHE A 22 16.05 17.65 23.70
C PHE A 22 15.35 17.12 24.97
N PRO A 23 15.96 17.25 26.16
CA PRO A 23 15.46 16.63 27.39
C PRO A 23 14.20 17.29 28.00
N ILE A 24 13.65 18.33 27.38
CA ILE A 24 12.52 19.09 27.94
C ILE A 24 11.20 18.37 27.60
N ASN A 25 10.58 17.77 28.61
CA ASN A 25 9.35 16.96 28.47
C ASN A 25 8.15 17.75 27.90
N SER A 26 8.09 19.07 28.06
CA SER A 26 6.99 19.89 27.51
C SER A 26 6.95 19.97 25.98
N PHE A 27 8.00 19.48 25.29
CA PHE A 27 8.01 19.41 23.84
C PHE A 27 7.42 18.13 23.24
N TYR A 28 7.09 17.17 24.09
CA TYR A 28 6.59 15.86 23.68
C TYR A 28 5.12 15.72 24.05
N ILE A 29 4.34 15.26 23.08
CA ILE A 29 2.95 14.84 23.28
C ILE A 29 2.88 13.38 22.91
N GLU A 30 2.46 12.55 23.87
CA GLU A 30 2.22 11.14 23.66
C GLU A 30 0.85 10.96 23.00
N LEU A 31 0.84 10.36 21.81
CA LEU A 31 -0.40 10.01 21.16
C LEU A 31 -0.92 8.69 21.72
N GLN A 32 -2.08 8.77 22.35
CA GLN A 32 -2.79 7.58 22.83
C GLN A 32 -3.35 6.79 21.64
N PRO A 33 -3.49 5.45 21.78
CA PRO A 33 -4.18 4.64 20.80
C PRO A 33 -5.58 5.19 20.51
N LEU A 34 -6.02 5.07 19.26
CA LEU A 34 -7.33 5.53 18.85
C LEU A 34 -8.42 4.76 19.63
N ALA A 35 -9.31 5.49 20.29
CA ALA A 35 -10.44 4.90 20.98
C ALA A 35 -11.37 4.18 19.99
N ILE A 36 -11.87 3.01 20.37
CA ILE A 36 -12.68 2.15 19.50
C ILE A 36 -13.96 2.85 19.04
N ASP A 37 -14.63 3.58 19.94
CA ASP A 37 -15.85 4.33 19.60
C ASP A 37 -15.57 5.40 18.54
N THR A 38 -14.44 6.09 18.65
CA THR A 38 -13.99 7.06 17.66
C THR A 38 -13.65 6.38 16.33
N ALA A 39 -12.97 5.23 16.37
CA ALA A 39 -12.66 4.46 15.17
C ALA A 39 -13.94 4.00 14.43
N LEU A 40 -14.95 3.54 15.15
CA LEU A 40 -16.25 3.16 14.59
C LEU A 40 -17.00 4.37 14.02
N GLN A 41 -16.98 5.50 14.72
CA GLN A 41 -17.57 6.73 14.21
C GLN A 41 -16.91 7.18 12.90
N ILE A 42 -15.57 7.11 12.81
CA ILE A 42 -14.83 7.43 11.57
C ILE A 42 -15.27 6.53 10.41
N VAL A 43 -15.45 5.23 10.67
CA VAL A 43 -15.93 4.30 9.64
C VAL A 43 -17.36 4.64 9.21
N ASP A 44 -18.25 4.92 10.16
CA ASP A 44 -19.64 5.30 9.86
C ASP A 44 -19.70 6.61 9.05
N ASP A 45 -18.88 7.60 9.40
CA ASP A 45 -18.77 8.86 8.66
C ASP A 45 -18.26 8.65 7.23
N TRP A 46 -17.24 7.80 7.04
CA TRP A 46 -16.73 7.47 5.71
C TRP A 46 -17.74 6.68 4.87
N LEU A 47 -18.51 5.76 5.49
CA LEU A 47 -19.59 5.04 4.82
C LEU A 47 -20.70 6.00 4.36
N TYR A 48 -21.05 6.97 5.20
CA TYR A 48 -22.02 8.02 4.87
C TYR A 48 -21.56 8.84 3.66
N VAL A 49 -20.32 9.31 3.65
CA VAL A 49 -19.74 10.06 2.51
C VAL A 49 -19.77 9.25 1.21
N LYS A 50 -19.54 7.93 1.29
CA LYS A 50 -19.59 7.03 0.13
C LYS A 50 -21.01 6.54 -0.21
N SER A 51 -22.04 7.01 0.50
CA SER A 51 -23.44 6.59 0.33
C SER A 51 -23.61 5.06 0.40
N ARG A 52 -22.89 4.43 1.34
CA ARG A 52 -22.91 2.97 1.56
C ARG A 52 -23.42 2.64 2.95
N THR A 53 -24.06 1.49 3.06
CA THR A 53 -24.56 0.94 4.33
C THR A 53 -24.15 -0.52 4.44
N LEU A 54 -23.75 -0.94 5.64
CA LEU A 54 -23.40 -2.33 5.93
C LEU A 54 -24.56 -3.05 6.62
N THR A 55 -24.62 -4.37 6.45
CA THR A 55 -25.54 -5.20 7.23
C THR A 55 -25.09 -5.27 8.69
N SER A 56 -26.00 -5.62 9.60
CA SER A 56 -25.68 -5.77 11.03
C SER A 56 -24.54 -6.77 11.26
N GLN A 57 -24.50 -7.85 10.48
CA GLN A 57 -23.44 -8.86 10.55
C GLN A 57 -22.09 -8.30 10.07
N GLN A 58 -22.06 -7.61 8.92
CA GLN A 58 -20.85 -6.97 8.40
C GLN A 58 -20.30 -5.92 9.38
N ARG A 59 -21.19 -5.15 10.02
CA ARG A 59 -20.79 -4.16 11.03
C ARG A 59 -20.15 -4.81 12.24
N GLN A 60 -20.71 -5.90 12.74
CA GLN A 60 -20.13 -6.66 13.86
C GLN A 60 -18.74 -7.21 13.52
N LEU A 61 -18.52 -7.66 12.28
CA LEU A 61 -17.21 -8.13 11.83
C LEU A 61 -16.17 -7.01 11.86
N ILE A 62 -16.51 -5.83 11.33
CA ILE A 62 -15.62 -4.66 11.35
C ILE A 62 -15.31 -4.25 12.79
N SER A 63 -16.32 -4.17 13.66
CA SER A 63 -16.11 -3.88 15.08
C SER A 63 -15.16 -4.89 15.74
N SER A 64 -15.31 -6.19 15.45
CA SER A 64 -14.41 -7.21 15.99
C SER A 64 -12.97 -7.07 15.48
N ALA A 65 -12.77 -6.63 14.23
CA ALA A 65 -11.45 -6.39 13.66
C ALA A 65 -10.78 -5.15 14.26
N ILE A 66 -11.52 -4.05 14.41
CA ILE A 66 -11.03 -2.79 14.99
C ILE A 66 -10.67 -2.98 16.48
N LEU A 67 -11.42 -3.80 17.21
CA LEU A 67 -11.10 -4.16 18.59
C LEU A 67 -9.72 -4.82 18.72
N ARG A 68 -9.27 -5.55 17.70
CA ARG A 68 -7.96 -6.20 17.69
C ARG A 68 -6.84 -5.28 17.19
N CYS A 69 -7.12 -4.39 16.24
CA CYS A 69 -6.14 -3.43 15.73
C CYS A 69 -6.82 -2.07 15.47
N SER A 70 -6.44 -1.05 16.26
CA SER A 70 -7.00 0.30 16.16
C SER A 70 -6.10 1.29 15.41
N LEU A 71 -5.11 0.79 14.66
CA LEU A 71 -4.24 1.63 13.85
C LEU A 71 -5.03 2.31 12.72
N PRO A 72 -4.87 3.63 12.50
CA PRO A 72 -5.59 4.34 11.45
C PRO A 72 -5.45 3.74 10.05
N LEU A 73 -4.24 3.27 9.70
CA LEU A 73 -4.00 2.59 8.41
C LEU A 73 -4.82 1.29 8.30
N PHE A 74 -4.88 0.48 9.36
CA PHE A 74 -5.67 -0.75 9.37
C PHE A 74 -7.17 -0.44 9.20
N ILE A 75 -7.69 0.56 9.91
CA ILE A 75 -9.09 0.99 9.81
C ILE A 75 -9.40 1.43 8.37
N LYS A 76 -8.51 2.22 7.75
CA LYS A 76 -8.64 2.64 6.35
C LYS A 76 -8.63 1.45 5.38
N LEU A 77 -7.77 0.46 5.60
CA LEU A 77 -7.70 -0.76 4.78
C LEU A 77 -8.97 -1.61 4.89
N ILE A 78 -9.47 -1.83 6.11
CA ILE A 78 -10.73 -2.54 6.35
C ILE A 78 -11.90 -1.79 5.71
N PHE A 79 -11.97 -0.47 5.88
CA PHE A 79 -13.00 0.35 5.26
C PHE A 79 -13.00 0.23 3.73
N ASN A 80 -11.83 0.31 3.10
CA ASN A 80 -11.70 0.16 1.64
C ASN A 80 -12.07 -1.25 1.14
N GLN A 81 -11.95 -2.28 1.98
CA GLN A 81 -12.50 -3.61 1.69
C GLN A 81 -14.03 -3.63 1.87
N ALA A 82 -14.54 -3.04 2.95
CA ALA A 82 -15.95 -3.05 3.30
C ALA A 82 -16.86 -2.35 2.28
N ILE A 83 -16.39 -1.27 1.64
CA ILE A 83 -17.15 -0.57 0.58
C ILE A 83 -17.47 -1.48 -0.61
N GLN A 84 -16.64 -2.50 -0.84
CA GLN A 84 -16.80 -3.44 -1.95
C GLN A 84 -17.78 -4.56 -1.63
N TRP A 85 -18.16 -4.74 -0.38
CA TRP A 85 -19.08 -5.81 0.02
C TRP A 85 -20.50 -5.53 -0.43
N HIS A 86 -21.12 -6.56 -0.98
CA HIS A 86 -22.55 -6.60 -1.21
C HIS A 86 -23.28 -7.14 0.02
N SER A 87 -24.57 -6.85 0.14
CA SER A 87 -25.40 -7.30 1.26
C SER A 87 -25.57 -8.83 1.31
N TYR A 88 -25.36 -9.51 0.18
CA TYR A 88 -25.48 -10.96 0.04
C TYR A 88 -24.14 -11.69 0.17
N ASP A 89 -23.03 -10.97 0.36
CA ASP A 89 -21.73 -11.60 0.52
C ASP A 89 -21.63 -12.28 1.89
N SER A 90 -21.40 -13.59 1.89
CA SER A 90 -21.22 -14.40 3.10
C SER A 90 -19.80 -14.24 3.66
N ILE A 91 -19.51 -13.08 4.23
CA ILE A 91 -18.19 -12.77 4.81
C ILE A 91 -18.10 -13.35 6.22
N SER A 92 -17.03 -14.08 6.50
CA SER A 92 -16.75 -14.65 7.81
C SER A 92 -15.61 -13.93 8.51
N GLN A 93 -15.44 -14.17 9.81
CA GLN A 93 -14.33 -13.59 10.58
C GLN A 93 -12.95 -14.08 10.09
N ALA A 94 -12.87 -15.26 9.45
CA ALA A 94 -11.65 -15.77 8.84
C ALA A 94 -11.24 -14.96 7.59
N ASP A 95 -12.21 -14.33 6.94
CA ASP A 95 -11.99 -13.50 5.75
C ASP A 95 -11.53 -12.09 6.09
N LEU A 96 -11.53 -11.69 7.36
CA LEU A 96 -10.98 -10.40 7.78
C LEU A 96 -9.51 -10.51 8.18
N PRO A 97 -8.66 -9.53 7.85
CA PRO A 97 -7.27 -9.51 8.28
C PRO A 97 -7.15 -9.28 9.79
N PHE A 98 -6.09 -9.84 10.36
CA PHE A 98 -5.88 -9.81 11.80
C PHE A 98 -5.09 -8.59 12.28
N ASP A 99 -4.18 -8.11 11.43
CA ASP A 99 -3.31 -6.97 11.67
C ASP A 99 -3.14 -6.14 10.37
N THR A 100 -2.35 -5.07 10.45
CA THR A 100 -2.07 -4.19 9.31
C THR A 100 -1.37 -4.93 8.17
N ALA A 101 -0.38 -5.78 8.48
CA ALA A 101 0.35 -6.55 7.48
C ALA A 101 -0.58 -7.49 6.70
N SER A 102 -1.40 -8.27 7.39
CA SER A 102 -2.40 -9.16 6.77
C SER A 102 -3.40 -8.39 5.92
N ALA A 103 -3.78 -7.17 6.33
CA ALA A 103 -4.69 -6.32 5.56
C ALA A 103 -4.05 -5.85 4.25
N ILE A 104 -2.76 -5.51 4.27
CA ILE A 104 -1.99 -5.17 3.08
C ILE A 104 -1.80 -6.41 2.19
N HIS A 105 -1.52 -7.59 2.75
CA HIS A 105 -1.45 -8.82 1.97
C HIS A 105 -2.75 -9.11 1.21
N LYS A 106 -3.90 -9.02 1.87
CA LYS A 106 -5.22 -9.18 1.22
C LYS A 106 -5.48 -8.14 0.15
N LEU A 107 -5.08 -6.89 0.37
CA LEU A 107 -5.13 -5.85 -0.65
C LEU A 107 -4.28 -6.22 -1.87
N PHE A 108 -3.05 -6.68 -1.65
CA PHE A 108 -2.15 -7.08 -2.74
C PHE A 108 -2.68 -8.30 -3.49
N ASP A 109 -3.23 -9.31 -2.80
CA ASP A 109 -3.88 -10.47 -3.45
C ASP A 109 -4.99 -10.02 -4.40
N ARG A 110 -5.82 -9.06 -3.97
CA ARG A 110 -6.87 -8.47 -4.79
C ARG A 110 -6.31 -7.72 -5.99
N LEU A 111 -5.27 -6.90 -5.80
CA LEU A 111 -4.67 -6.12 -6.89
C LEU A 111 -3.98 -7.02 -7.92
N GLU A 112 -3.29 -8.07 -7.49
CA GLU A 112 -2.74 -9.10 -8.37
C GLU A 112 -3.83 -9.81 -9.18
N MET A 113 -4.97 -10.11 -8.55
CA MET A 113 -6.10 -10.77 -9.23
C MET A 113 -6.75 -9.87 -10.30
N ILE A 114 -6.84 -8.57 -10.06
CA ILE A 114 -7.49 -7.61 -10.98
C ILE A 114 -6.56 -7.23 -12.13
N HIS A 115 -5.29 -6.94 -11.84
CA HIS A 115 -4.37 -6.32 -12.80
C HIS A 115 -3.39 -7.32 -13.42
N GLY A 116 -3.31 -8.54 -12.91
CA GLY A 116 -2.26 -9.48 -13.24
C GLY A 116 -1.13 -9.43 -12.21
N LYS A 117 -0.55 -10.60 -11.94
CA LYS A 117 0.43 -10.74 -10.87
C LYS A 117 1.74 -10.09 -11.25
N ALA A 118 2.20 -10.28 -12.49
CA ALA A 118 3.47 -9.72 -12.94
C ALA A 118 3.39 -8.18 -12.97
N LEU A 119 2.34 -7.62 -13.58
CA LEU A 119 2.16 -6.17 -13.67
C LEU A 119 2.14 -5.50 -12.29
N PHE A 120 1.31 -6.00 -11.36
CA PHE A 120 1.21 -5.42 -10.02
C PHE A 120 2.50 -5.61 -9.20
N SER A 121 3.03 -6.84 -9.13
CA SER A 121 4.19 -7.13 -8.28
C SER A 121 5.43 -6.37 -8.74
N ARG A 122 5.71 -6.30 -10.05
CA ARG A 122 6.84 -5.53 -10.59
C ARG A 122 6.67 -4.03 -10.32
N THR A 123 5.46 -3.48 -10.50
CA THR A 123 5.16 -2.09 -10.13
C THR A 123 5.48 -1.82 -8.65
N ALA A 124 5.00 -2.69 -7.76
CA ALA A 124 5.20 -2.55 -6.33
C ALA A 124 6.70 -2.64 -5.94
N ILE A 125 7.44 -3.53 -6.60
CA ILE A 125 8.89 -3.67 -6.42
C ILE A 125 9.62 -2.42 -6.89
N TYR A 126 9.34 -1.89 -8.08
CA TYR A 126 10.00 -0.67 -8.59
C TYR A 126 9.79 0.54 -7.68
N ILE A 127 8.55 0.76 -7.21
CA ILE A 127 8.24 1.83 -6.24
C ILE A 127 9.03 1.64 -4.93
N THR A 128 9.27 0.40 -4.52
CA THR A 128 9.94 0.07 -3.24
C THR A 128 11.47 0.13 -3.33
N SER A 129 12.03 -0.24 -4.48
CA SER A 129 13.47 -0.37 -4.69
C SER A 129 14.15 0.96 -4.98
N THR A 130 13.38 2.03 -5.22
CA THR A 130 13.92 3.38 -5.48
C THR A 130 13.94 4.25 -4.23
N ARG A 131 15.05 4.99 -4.07
CA ARG A 131 15.26 5.83 -2.88
C ARG A 131 14.34 7.04 -2.85
N TYR A 132 14.15 7.69 -4.00
CA TYR A 132 13.40 8.93 -4.14
C TYR A 132 12.00 8.74 -4.74
N GLY A 133 11.64 7.50 -5.10
CA GLY A 133 10.47 7.22 -5.93
C GLY A 133 10.81 7.24 -7.42
N LEU A 134 9.80 7.00 -8.24
CA LEU A 134 9.86 7.01 -9.70
C LEU A 134 8.71 7.84 -10.26
N THR A 135 8.93 8.54 -11.36
CA THR A 135 7.86 9.19 -12.11
C THR A 135 6.95 8.14 -12.77
N GLU A 136 5.74 8.56 -13.12
CA GLU A 136 4.78 7.71 -13.82
C GLU A 136 5.32 7.17 -15.16
N ASN A 137 6.11 7.98 -15.88
CA ASN A 137 6.72 7.57 -17.14
C ASN A 137 7.84 6.54 -16.90
N GLU A 138 8.70 6.78 -15.91
CA GLU A 138 9.79 5.85 -15.55
C GLU A 138 9.24 4.47 -15.16
N ILE A 139 8.14 4.43 -14.39
CA ILE A 139 7.50 3.16 -14.02
C ILE A 139 6.97 2.45 -15.27
N GLN A 140 6.25 3.15 -16.16
CA GLN A 140 5.71 2.54 -17.38
C GLN A 140 6.80 2.04 -18.32
N ASP A 141 7.89 2.78 -18.47
CA ASP A 141 9.02 2.38 -19.30
C ASP A 141 9.72 1.13 -18.71
N LEU A 142 10.01 1.13 -17.41
CA LEU A 142 10.61 -0.01 -16.72
C LEU A 142 9.74 -1.26 -16.83
N LEU A 143 8.42 -1.12 -16.67
CA LEU A 143 7.48 -2.24 -16.87
C LEU A 143 7.42 -2.72 -18.32
N SER A 144 7.59 -1.81 -19.29
CA SER A 144 7.62 -2.15 -20.71
C SER A 144 8.90 -2.89 -21.11
N CYS A 145 10.00 -2.66 -20.38
CA CYS A 145 11.26 -3.41 -20.53
C CYS A 145 11.26 -4.73 -19.76
N ASP A 146 10.30 -4.97 -18.85
CA ASP A 146 10.22 -6.19 -18.06
C ASP A 146 9.58 -7.33 -18.86
N HIS A 147 10.38 -8.34 -19.16
CA HIS A 147 9.96 -9.49 -19.96
C HIS A 147 8.75 -10.23 -19.35
N GLN A 148 8.72 -10.41 -18.02
CA GLN A 148 7.62 -11.14 -17.37
C GLN A 148 6.31 -10.37 -17.43
N VAL A 149 6.37 -9.04 -17.31
CA VAL A 149 5.19 -8.18 -17.43
C VAL A 149 4.66 -8.23 -18.86
N MET A 150 5.53 -8.07 -19.85
CA MET A 150 5.13 -8.09 -21.26
C MET A 150 4.58 -9.45 -21.70
N GLU A 151 5.18 -10.56 -21.26
CA GLU A 151 4.64 -11.90 -21.50
C GLU A 151 3.23 -12.09 -20.90
N GLU A 152 2.99 -11.57 -19.69
CA GLU A 152 1.66 -11.62 -19.06
C GLU A 152 0.65 -10.80 -19.87
N ILE A 153 1.01 -9.58 -20.29
CA ILE A 153 0.14 -8.72 -21.11
C ILE A 153 -0.20 -9.38 -22.44
N HIS A 154 0.79 -9.94 -23.15
CA HIS A 154 0.58 -10.62 -24.43
C HIS A 154 -0.32 -11.86 -24.30
N ARG A 155 -0.30 -12.54 -23.15
CA ARG A 155 -1.19 -13.68 -22.90
C ARG A 155 -2.66 -13.28 -22.87
N TYR A 156 -2.97 -12.13 -22.29
CA TYR A 156 -4.35 -11.62 -22.18
C TYR A 156 -4.78 -10.79 -23.38
N GLN A 157 -3.83 -10.17 -24.07
CA GLN A 157 -4.06 -9.39 -25.28
C GLN A 157 -3.05 -9.82 -26.36
N PRO A 158 -3.37 -10.85 -27.18
CA PRO A 158 -2.44 -11.47 -28.12
C PRO A 158 -2.10 -10.61 -29.35
N ASP A 159 -2.36 -9.31 -29.28
CA ASP A 159 -1.96 -8.38 -30.33
C ASP A 159 -0.43 -8.22 -30.28
N GLN A 160 0.24 -8.75 -31.30
CA GLN A 160 1.71 -8.81 -31.40
C GLN A 160 2.35 -7.43 -31.60
N ALA A 161 1.55 -6.38 -31.78
CA ALA A 161 2.05 -5.00 -31.94
C ALA A 161 2.31 -4.27 -30.60
N ILE A 162 1.95 -4.86 -29.45
CA ILE A 162 2.10 -4.21 -28.14
C ILE A 162 3.57 -4.29 -27.69
N ILE A 163 4.33 -3.24 -27.97
CA ILE A 163 5.75 -3.13 -27.55
C ILE A 163 5.94 -2.45 -26.18
N ALA A 164 4.87 -1.93 -25.59
CA ALA A 164 4.90 -1.22 -24.32
C ALA A 164 3.61 -1.49 -23.52
N VAL A 165 3.65 -1.26 -22.21
CA VAL A 165 2.46 -1.41 -21.35
C VAL A 165 1.35 -0.49 -21.86
N PRO A 166 0.16 -1.03 -22.19
CA PRO A 166 -0.96 -0.21 -22.63
C PRO A 166 -1.36 0.82 -21.56
N ALA A 167 -1.47 2.09 -21.95
CA ALA A 167 -1.81 3.19 -21.05
C ALA A 167 -3.09 2.93 -20.23
N LEU A 168 -4.08 2.23 -20.80
CA LEU A 168 -5.30 1.87 -20.10
C LEU A 168 -5.06 0.91 -18.92
N LEU A 169 -4.16 -0.06 -19.06
CA LEU A 169 -3.83 -0.99 -17.95
C LEU A 169 -3.15 -0.24 -16.82
N TRP A 170 -2.19 0.62 -17.17
CA TRP A 170 -1.50 1.46 -16.21
C TRP A 170 -2.47 2.41 -15.49
N LEU A 171 -3.34 3.14 -16.21
CA LEU A 171 -4.30 4.06 -15.61
C LEU A 171 -5.23 3.38 -14.61
N ARG A 172 -5.68 2.15 -14.90
CA ARG A 172 -6.51 1.37 -13.98
C ARG A 172 -5.74 0.94 -12.74
N LEU A 173 -4.50 0.49 -12.90
CA LEU A 173 -3.63 0.14 -11.77
C LEU A 173 -3.34 1.37 -10.91
N LYS A 174 -2.96 2.49 -11.51
CA LYS A 174 -2.70 3.77 -10.82
C LYS A 174 -3.92 4.24 -10.04
N HIS A 175 -5.11 4.17 -10.63
CA HIS A 175 -6.35 4.53 -9.95
C HIS A 175 -6.56 3.69 -8.67
N ASP A 176 -6.35 2.38 -8.74
CA ASP A 176 -6.52 1.49 -7.58
C ASP A 176 -5.40 1.63 -6.54
N LEU A 177 -4.25 2.18 -6.93
CA LEU A 177 -3.12 2.50 -6.04
C LEU A 177 -3.20 3.88 -5.39
N ASN A 178 -4.09 4.76 -5.85
CA ASN A 178 -4.10 6.19 -5.47
C ASN A 178 -4.29 6.42 -3.96
N ASP A 179 -5.01 5.53 -3.27
CA ASP A 179 -5.21 5.60 -1.81
C ASP A 179 -3.97 5.14 -1.01
N TYR A 180 -2.96 4.57 -1.68
CA TYR A 180 -1.82 3.86 -1.05
C TYR A 180 -0.46 4.42 -1.47
N VAL A 181 -0.43 5.25 -2.50
CA VAL A 181 0.76 5.88 -3.06
C VAL A 181 0.59 7.40 -3.02
N LEU A 182 1.66 8.09 -2.67
CA LEU A 182 1.76 9.54 -2.70
C LEU A 182 2.54 9.98 -3.91
N GLU A 183 2.09 11.07 -4.52
CA GLU A 183 2.84 11.84 -5.49
C GLU A 183 3.60 12.96 -4.75
N HIS A 184 4.91 13.06 -4.98
CA HIS A 184 5.78 14.07 -4.38
C HIS A 184 6.59 14.76 -5.47
N GLU A 185 6.75 16.08 -5.39
CA GLU A 185 7.59 16.80 -6.34
C GLU A 185 9.06 16.80 -5.90
N ILE A 186 9.96 16.38 -6.79
CA ILE A 186 11.41 16.43 -6.60
C ILE A 186 12.04 17.02 -7.86
N ASN A 187 12.75 18.14 -7.72
CA ASN A 187 13.43 18.81 -8.84
C ASN A 187 12.51 19.12 -10.05
N GLY A 188 11.24 19.44 -9.80
CA GLY A 188 10.24 19.72 -10.84
C GLY A 188 9.62 18.48 -11.49
N LEU A 189 9.93 17.28 -10.99
CA LEU A 189 9.33 16.02 -11.42
C LEU A 189 8.42 15.46 -10.33
N THR A 190 7.27 14.93 -10.72
CA THR A 190 6.34 14.26 -9.81
C THR A 190 6.67 12.77 -9.74
N VAL A 191 7.09 12.32 -8.57
CA VAL A 191 7.47 10.93 -8.30
C VAL A 191 6.46 10.24 -7.37
N MET A 192 6.26 8.95 -7.58
CA MET A 192 5.36 8.09 -6.82
C MET A 192 6.11 7.33 -5.73
N ARG A 193 5.56 7.31 -4.50
CA ARG A 193 6.12 6.59 -3.33
C ARG A 193 5.01 6.01 -2.46
N TRP A 194 5.28 4.90 -1.79
CA TRP A 194 4.31 4.36 -0.82
C TRP A 194 3.96 5.37 0.27
N TYR A 195 2.66 5.48 0.56
CA TYR A 195 2.15 6.34 1.62
C TYR A 195 2.67 5.94 3.01
N HIS A 196 2.86 4.63 3.23
CA HIS A 196 3.21 4.09 4.55
C HIS A 196 4.34 3.06 4.48
N GLN A 197 5.22 3.05 5.48
CA GLN A 197 6.36 2.12 5.54
C GLN A 197 5.94 0.64 5.53
N GLN A 198 4.78 0.33 6.11
CA GLN A 198 4.21 -1.02 6.19
C GLN A 198 3.98 -1.62 4.79
N PHE A 199 3.68 -0.79 3.77
CA PHE A 199 3.63 -1.28 2.38
C PHE A 199 5.01 -1.70 1.88
N ILE A 200 6.05 -0.90 2.15
CA ILE A 200 7.44 -1.22 1.79
C ILE A 200 7.89 -2.53 2.45
N GLU A 201 7.59 -2.70 3.74
CA GLU A 201 7.93 -3.91 4.49
C GLU A 201 7.26 -5.15 3.91
N VAL A 202 5.95 -5.07 3.62
CA VAL A 202 5.20 -6.18 3.02
C VAL A 202 5.70 -6.48 1.61
N VAL A 203 5.99 -5.47 0.78
CA VAL A 203 6.58 -5.67 -0.55
C VAL A 203 7.93 -6.37 -0.44
N ARG A 204 8.79 -5.94 0.48
CA ARG A 204 10.11 -6.55 0.68
C ARG A 204 10.00 -8.02 1.07
N GLN A 205 9.16 -8.31 2.05
CA GLN A 205 8.93 -9.69 2.50
C GLN A 205 8.32 -10.57 1.41
N ARG A 206 7.33 -10.04 0.67
CA ARG A 206 6.56 -10.81 -0.31
C ARG A 206 7.31 -11.04 -1.62
N TYR A 207 8.06 -10.04 -2.11
CA TYR A 207 8.63 -10.07 -3.46
C TYR A 207 10.15 -9.92 -3.54
N LEU A 208 10.79 -9.37 -2.51
CA LEU A 208 12.25 -9.12 -2.49
C LEU A 208 13.00 -10.04 -1.51
N SER A 209 12.40 -11.17 -1.13
CA SER A 209 13.08 -12.18 -0.31
C SER A 209 14.16 -12.98 -1.07
N ASN A 210 14.21 -12.86 -2.41
CA ASN A 210 15.21 -13.50 -3.25
C ASN A 210 16.20 -12.45 -3.77
N ASP A 211 17.48 -12.60 -3.42
CA ASP A 211 18.56 -11.71 -3.82
C ASP A 211 18.65 -11.56 -5.35
N GLN A 212 18.32 -12.59 -6.13
CA GLN A 212 18.33 -12.53 -7.59
C GLN A 212 17.34 -11.52 -8.16
N ILE A 213 16.14 -11.41 -7.57
CA ILE A 213 15.12 -10.45 -8.02
C ILE A 213 15.60 -9.04 -7.67
N GLN A 214 16.22 -8.87 -6.51
CA GLN A 214 16.75 -7.57 -6.11
C GLN A 214 17.89 -7.12 -7.06
N GLU A 215 18.81 -8.01 -7.41
CA GLU A 215 19.88 -7.74 -8.38
C GLU A 215 19.33 -7.44 -9.78
N GLU A 216 18.33 -8.20 -10.24
CA GLU A 216 17.65 -7.98 -11.53
C GLU A 216 17.05 -6.56 -11.59
N ILE A 217 16.28 -6.18 -10.57
CA ILE A 217 15.59 -4.88 -10.52
C ILE A 217 16.61 -3.73 -10.44
N HIS A 218 17.66 -3.87 -9.63
CA HIS A 218 18.71 -2.86 -9.57
C HIS A 218 19.43 -2.70 -10.91
N SER A 219 19.66 -3.82 -11.62
CA SER A 219 20.27 -3.81 -12.95
C SER A 219 19.37 -3.16 -14.00
N GLN A 220 18.08 -3.49 -14.00
CA GLN A 220 17.09 -2.88 -14.90
C GLN A 220 16.97 -1.37 -14.67
N CYS A 221 16.86 -0.94 -13.41
CA CYS A 221 16.88 0.48 -13.06
C CYS A 221 18.18 1.16 -13.52
N ALA A 222 19.34 0.54 -13.29
CA ALA A 222 20.62 1.10 -13.71
C ALA A 222 20.70 1.25 -15.24
N ASN A 223 20.32 0.22 -15.99
CA ASN A 223 20.31 0.25 -17.45
C ASN A 223 19.38 1.35 -17.98
N TYR A 224 18.19 1.50 -17.41
CA TYR A 224 17.25 2.56 -17.80
C TYR A 224 17.85 3.97 -17.70
N TYR A 225 18.60 4.27 -16.64
CA TYR A 225 19.23 5.59 -16.46
C TYR A 225 20.54 5.76 -17.25
N ILE A 226 21.15 4.67 -17.72
CA ILE A 226 22.39 4.70 -18.52
C ILE A 226 22.09 4.85 -20.02
N GLY A 227 20.96 4.31 -20.49
CA GLY A 227 20.54 4.32 -21.90
C GLY A 227 20.70 2.97 -22.58
#